data_AF-A0A1I7U911-F1
#
_entry.id   AF-A0A1I7U911-F1
#
_cell.length_a   1.000
_cell.length_b   1.000
_cell.length_c   1.000
_cell.angle_alpha   90.00
_cell.angle_beta   90.00
_cell.angle_gamma   90.00
#
_symmetry.space_group_name_H-M   'P 1'
#
loop_
_entity.id
_entity.type
_entity.pdbx_description
1 polymer ?
#
loop_
_entity_poly.entity_id
_entity_poly.type
_entity_poly.pdbx_seq_one_letter_code
_entity_poly.pdbx_strand_id
1 'polypeptide(L)'
;MSPVKLFNLPFIPLSMILNSMTFEELYPLETDYLHLSNESWMTIQNLMEVDCGSLFMPKSRLTNEEVNLFLNHWMNGGNPKLRRIFLRLKHFDLDIILNGIEGKWRKNHGSISYNSFDGTECKLPSSSFEIQRNDGTIASIVSPELFERRGFYLFIWPDYKGLPYPLDTNHNE
;
A
#
# COMPACT_ATOMS: atom_id res chain seq x y z
N MET A 1 13.59 21.60 -23.22
CA MET A 1 13.19 20.35 -23.91
C MET A 1 11.76 20.03 -23.51
N SER A 2 10.87 19.87 -24.48
CA SER A 2 9.48 19.50 -24.22
C SER A 2 9.40 18.06 -23.71
N PRO A 3 8.52 17.73 -22.74
CA PRO A 3 8.36 16.36 -22.26
C PRO A 3 7.83 15.47 -23.39
N VAL A 4 8.53 14.35 -23.61
CA VAL A 4 8.14 13.34 -24.59
C VAL A 4 6.84 12.68 -24.12
N LYS A 5 5.83 12.86 -24.93
CA LYS A 5 4.54 12.18 -24.85
C LYS A 5 4.74 10.69 -25.15
N LEU A 6 4.95 9.86 -24.13
CA LEU A 6 4.84 8.40 -24.23
C LEU A 6 3.35 8.03 -24.33
N PHE A 7 2.79 8.23 -25.52
CA PHE A 7 1.39 7.92 -25.84
C PHE A 7 1.29 6.51 -26.43
N ASN A 8 0.33 5.74 -25.91
CA ASN A 8 -0.39 4.69 -26.62
C ASN A 8 0.41 3.51 -27.20
N LEU A 9 0.87 2.57 -26.37
CA LEU A 9 1.18 1.22 -26.84
C LEU A 9 0.63 0.12 -25.92
N PRO A 10 0.09 -0.98 -26.48
CA PRO A 10 -0.43 -2.11 -25.72
C PRO A 10 0.73 -2.94 -25.15
N PHE A 11 0.56 -3.41 -23.92
CA PHE A 11 1.35 -4.49 -23.29
C PHE A 11 2.87 -4.42 -23.51
N ILE A 12 3.53 -3.48 -22.83
CA ILE A 12 4.98 -3.55 -22.66
C ILE A 12 5.26 -4.16 -21.28
N PRO A 13 5.98 -5.29 -21.17
CA PRO A 13 6.36 -5.87 -19.88
C PRO A 13 7.13 -4.85 -19.04
N LEU A 14 6.86 -4.80 -17.72
CA LEU A 14 7.54 -3.91 -16.76
C LEU A 14 9.08 -3.87 -16.94
N SER A 15 9.67 -5.02 -17.29
CA SER A 15 11.12 -5.15 -17.57
C SER A 15 11.61 -4.30 -18.75
N MET A 16 10.80 -4.11 -19.79
CA MET A 16 11.15 -3.24 -20.92
C MET A 16 10.97 -1.77 -20.59
N ILE A 17 10.00 -1.40 -19.75
CA ILE A 17 9.81 -0.01 -19.34
C ILE A 17 10.97 0.43 -18.45
N LEU A 18 11.40 -0.43 -17.52
CA LEU A 18 12.57 -0.22 -16.66
C LEU A 18 13.87 -0.01 -17.46
N ASN A 19 14.05 -0.70 -18.59
CA ASN A 19 15.22 -0.54 -19.47
C ASN A 19 15.17 0.70 -20.38
N SER A 20 13.99 1.31 -20.54
CA SER A 20 13.78 2.46 -21.46
C SER A 20 13.78 3.82 -20.75
N MET A 21 13.75 3.83 -19.41
CA MET A 21 13.93 5.04 -18.61
C MET A 21 15.43 5.34 -18.54
N THR A 22 15.84 6.49 -19.08
CA THR A 22 17.22 6.96 -19.09
C THR A 22 17.75 7.15 -17.68
N PHE A 23 18.47 6.15 -17.18
CA PHE A 23 19.65 6.05 -16.29
C PHE A 23 20.02 7.13 -15.24
N GLU A 24 19.23 8.17 -14.96
CA GLU A 24 19.51 9.12 -13.86
C GLU A 24 18.56 9.01 -12.65
N GLU A 25 17.47 8.24 -12.74
CA GLU A 25 16.46 8.13 -11.64
C GLU A 25 16.23 6.70 -11.12
N LEU A 26 16.95 5.71 -11.63
CA LEU A 26 16.88 4.33 -11.15
C LEU A 26 18.24 3.93 -10.57
N TYR A 27 18.47 4.34 -9.33
CA TYR A 27 19.35 3.56 -8.45
C TYR A 27 18.83 2.12 -8.41
N PRO A 28 19.69 1.11 -8.22
CA PRO A 28 19.27 -0.29 -8.24
C PRO A 28 18.07 -0.40 -7.32
N LEU A 29 16.89 -0.69 -7.90
CA LEU A 29 15.68 -0.85 -7.12
C LEU A 29 15.92 -2.15 -6.36
N GLU A 30 16.47 -2.05 -5.15
CA GLU A 30 16.22 -3.05 -4.13
C GLU A 30 14.71 -3.22 -4.14
N THR A 31 14.26 -4.39 -4.58
CA THR A 31 12.86 -4.67 -4.94
C THR A 31 11.88 -4.38 -3.80
N ASP A 32 12.37 -4.03 -2.62
CA ASP A 32 11.63 -3.86 -1.41
C ASP A 32 11.04 -2.44 -1.24
N TYR A 33 11.46 -1.43 -2.00
CA TYR A 33 10.85 -0.08 -1.93
C TYR A 33 10.66 0.57 -3.30
N LEU A 34 9.42 0.99 -3.59
CA LEU A 34 9.03 1.68 -4.81
C LEU A 34 8.32 3.00 -4.47
N HIS A 35 8.86 4.12 -4.93
CA HIS A 35 8.25 5.45 -4.80
C HIS A 35 7.90 5.99 -6.18
N LEU A 36 6.61 6.24 -6.42
CA LEU A 36 6.11 6.75 -7.70
C LEU A 36 5.47 8.11 -7.51
N SER A 37 6.11 9.14 -8.05
CA SER A 37 5.68 10.54 -7.95
C SER A 37 4.76 10.99 -9.10
N ASN A 38 4.60 10.17 -10.14
CA ASN A 38 3.81 10.47 -11.34
C ASN A 38 2.48 9.70 -11.36
N GLU A 39 1.38 10.46 -11.39
CA GLU A 39 -0.01 9.98 -11.45
C GLU A 39 -0.34 9.08 -12.65
N SER A 40 0.44 9.19 -13.74
CA SER A 40 0.11 8.60 -15.03
C SER A 40 0.58 7.15 -15.16
N TRP A 41 1.50 6.73 -14.30
CA TRP A 41 2.13 5.40 -14.41
C TRP A 41 1.26 4.31 -13.80
N MET A 42 0.64 4.58 -12.65
CA MET A 42 -0.03 3.54 -11.89
C MET A 42 -1.47 3.35 -12.37
N THR A 43 -1.70 2.25 -13.08
CA THR A 43 -3.02 1.65 -13.28
C THR A 43 -3.26 0.58 -12.23
N ILE A 44 -4.50 0.14 -12.07
CA ILE A 44 -4.83 -0.97 -11.19
C ILE A 44 -4.11 -2.27 -11.61
N GLN A 45 -3.93 -2.52 -12.91
CA GLN A 45 -3.19 -3.69 -13.42
C GLN A 45 -1.72 -3.63 -12.99
N ASN A 46 -1.07 -2.47 -13.17
CA ASN A 46 0.32 -2.28 -12.75
C ASN A 46 0.46 -2.49 -11.24
N LEU A 47 -0.50 -2.00 -10.44
CA LEU A 47 -0.48 -2.18 -8.98
C LEU A 47 -0.55 -3.67 -8.58
N MET A 48 -1.38 -4.45 -9.25
CA MET A 48 -1.51 -5.90 -9.01
C MET A 48 -0.26 -6.69 -9.43
N GLU A 49 0.55 -6.17 -10.35
CA GLU A 49 1.77 -6.83 -10.84
C GLU A 49 3.04 -6.40 -10.10
N VAL A 50 3.00 -5.31 -9.33
CA VAL A 50 4.18 -4.81 -8.57
C VAL A 50 4.60 -5.84 -7.51
N ASP A 51 5.85 -6.28 -7.61
CA ASP A 51 6.49 -7.17 -6.64
C ASP A 51 7.44 -6.38 -5.74
N CYS A 52 6.89 -5.63 -4.79
CA CYS A 52 7.69 -4.88 -3.82
C CYS A 52 7.23 -5.02 -2.37
N GLY A 53 8.15 -4.69 -1.44
CA GLY A 53 7.90 -4.67 0.00
C GLY A 53 7.12 -3.43 0.45
N SER A 54 7.41 -2.28 -0.13
CA SER A 54 6.82 -1.00 0.25
C SER A 54 6.54 -0.16 -0.99
N LEU A 55 5.32 0.34 -1.10
CA LEU A 55 4.89 1.19 -2.20
C LEU A 55 4.41 2.55 -1.67
N PHE A 56 5.02 3.64 -2.14
CA PHE A 56 4.65 4.99 -1.76
C PHE A 56 4.22 5.80 -2.98
N MET A 57 2.95 6.26 -2.97
CA MET A 57 2.33 6.92 -4.11
C MET A 57 1.52 8.15 -3.68
N PRO A 58 2.19 9.31 -3.55
CA PRO A 58 1.57 10.55 -3.10
C PRO A 58 0.65 11.18 -4.16
N LYS A 59 0.66 10.69 -5.39
CA LYS A 59 -0.27 11.12 -6.43
C LYS A 59 -0.75 9.91 -7.23
N SER A 60 -2.04 9.63 -7.16
CA SER A 60 -2.67 8.50 -7.85
C SER A 60 -3.96 8.93 -8.54
N ARG A 61 -4.26 8.28 -9.67
CA ARG A 61 -5.56 8.36 -10.36
C ARG A 61 -6.49 7.23 -9.99
N LEU A 62 -6.05 6.31 -9.13
CA LEU A 62 -6.86 5.19 -8.70
C LEU A 62 -8.15 5.68 -8.05
N THR A 63 -9.26 5.01 -8.37
CA THR A 63 -10.55 5.23 -7.70
C THR A 63 -10.65 4.39 -6.42
N ASN A 64 -11.65 4.67 -5.59
CA ASN A 64 -11.92 3.86 -4.40
C ASN A 64 -12.25 2.40 -4.77
N GLU A 65 -12.98 2.21 -5.87
CA GLU A 65 -13.31 0.90 -6.42
C GLU A 65 -12.07 0.15 -6.90
N GLU A 66 -11.10 0.84 -7.52
CA GLU A 66 -9.84 0.21 -7.90
C GLU A 66 -9.01 -0.19 -6.67
N VAL A 67 -9.02 0.61 -5.59
CA VAL A 67 -8.39 0.21 -4.32
C VAL A 67 -9.12 -0.99 -3.69
N ASN A 68 -10.46 -1.05 -3.78
CA ASN A 68 -11.23 -2.23 -3.37
C ASN A 68 -10.84 -3.49 -4.19
N LEU A 69 -10.71 -3.36 -5.51
CA LEU A 69 -10.23 -4.44 -6.39
C LEU A 69 -8.82 -4.90 -5.98
N PHE A 70 -7.93 -3.97 -5.68
CA PHE A 70 -6.59 -4.27 -5.18
C PHE A 70 -6.64 -5.04 -3.85
N LEU A 71 -7.47 -4.62 -2.90
CA LEU A 71 -7.63 -5.32 -1.62
C LEU A 71 -8.12 -6.76 -1.82
N ASN A 72 -9.10 -6.97 -2.70
CA ASN A 72 -9.54 -8.32 -3.06
C ASN A 72 -8.42 -9.16 -3.70
N HIS A 73 -7.61 -8.57 -4.59
CA HIS A 73 -6.44 -9.24 -5.16
C HIS A 73 -5.43 -9.65 -4.08
N TRP A 74 -5.08 -8.73 -3.17
CA TRP A 74 -4.17 -9.01 -2.06
C TRP A 74 -4.73 -10.10 -1.12
N MET A 75 -6.01 -10.05 -0.77
CA MET A 75 -6.70 -11.04 0.06
C MET A 75 -6.66 -12.46 -0.55
N ASN A 76 -6.56 -12.55 -1.88
CA ASN A 76 -6.42 -13.81 -2.62
C ASN A 76 -4.95 -14.24 -2.86
N GLY A 77 -3.99 -13.63 -2.17
CA GLY A 77 -2.56 -14.00 -2.24
C GLY A 77 -1.73 -13.14 -3.19
N GLY A 78 -2.31 -12.09 -3.76
CA GLY A 78 -1.60 -11.08 -4.55
C GLY A 78 -0.52 -10.34 -3.75
N ASN A 79 0.50 -9.84 -4.46
CA ASN A 79 1.63 -9.06 -3.92
C ASN A 79 2.24 -9.67 -2.63
N PRO A 80 2.79 -10.90 -2.66
CA PRO A 80 3.22 -11.62 -1.45
C PRO A 80 4.35 -10.93 -0.66
N LYS A 81 5.18 -10.12 -1.32
CA LYS A 81 6.24 -9.33 -0.68
C LYS A 81 5.72 -8.09 0.05
N LEU A 82 4.51 -7.63 -0.27
CA LEU A 82 4.01 -6.36 0.22
C LEU A 82 3.93 -6.36 1.75
N ARG A 83 4.44 -5.28 2.34
CA ARG A 83 4.44 -4.97 3.76
C ARG A 83 3.78 -3.62 4.03
N ARG A 84 3.94 -2.67 3.12
CA ARG A 84 3.36 -1.34 3.28
C ARG A 84 2.92 -0.75 1.95
N ILE A 85 1.77 -0.09 1.94
CA ILE A 85 1.36 0.74 0.83
C ILE A 85 0.74 2.05 1.32
N PHE A 86 1.07 3.13 0.63
CA PHE A 86 0.42 4.43 0.74
C PHE A 86 -0.07 4.89 -0.62
N LEU A 87 -1.36 5.20 -0.71
CA LEU A 87 -2.00 5.77 -1.88
C LEU A 87 -2.72 7.06 -1.49
N ARG A 88 -2.44 8.17 -2.18
CA ARG A 88 -3.29 9.36 -2.08
C ARG A 88 -4.36 9.34 -3.16
N LEU A 89 -5.62 9.33 -2.74
CA LEU A 89 -6.77 9.35 -3.65
C LEU A 89 -7.34 10.76 -3.77
N LYS A 90 -7.89 11.10 -4.95
CA LYS A 90 -8.51 12.42 -5.15
C LYS A 90 -9.79 12.60 -4.34
N HIS A 91 -10.59 11.55 -4.23
CA HIS A 91 -11.90 11.51 -3.58
C HIS A 91 -11.99 10.30 -2.65
N PHE A 92 -11.11 10.24 -1.65
CA PHE A 92 -11.06 9.12 -0.71
C PHE A 92 -12.41 8.90 -0.02
N ASP A 93 -12.86 7.65 -0.06
CA ASP A 93 -14.07 7.17 0.61
C ASP A 93 -13.80 5.74 1.12
N LEU A 94 -13.69 5.61 2.45
CA LEU A 94 -13.35 4.33 3.07
C LEU A 94 -14.48 3.30 2.94
N ASP A 95 -15.74 3.74 2.93
CA ASP A 95 -16.89 2.83 2.85
C ASP A 95 -16.96 2.16 1.47
N ILE A 96 -16.60 2.90 0.42
CA ILE A 96 -16.46 2.34 -0.94
C ILE A 96 -15.25 1.39 -1.00
N ILE A 97 -14.10 1.79 -0.45
CA ILE A 97 -12.88 0.95 -0.44
C ILE A 97 -13.13 -0.39 0.29
N LEU A 98 -13.88 -0.38 1.40
CA LEU A 98 -14.14 -1.55 2.22
C LEU A 98 -15.40 -2.32 1.82
N ASN A 99 -16.09 -1.91 0.75
CA ASN A 99 -17.33 -2.57 0.35
C ASN A 99 -17.11 -4.07 0.10
N GLY A 100 -17.88 -4.90 0.80
CA GLY A 100 -17.79 -6.37 0.70
C GLY A 100 -16.55 -7.00 1.33
N ILE A 101 -15.69 -6.22 2.01
CA ILE A 101 -14.49 -6.72 2.68
C ILE A 101 -14.82 -7.03 4.14
N GLU A 102 -14.66 -8.30 4.53
CA GLU A 102 -14.77 -8.71 5.92
C GLU A 102 -13.57 -8.23 6.73
N GLY A 103 -13.85 -7.67 7.90
CA GLY A 103 -12.82 -7.18 8.80
C GLY A 103 -13.41 -6.65 10.10
N LYS A 104 -12.53 -6.17 10.98
CA LYS A 104 -12.92 -5.66 12.30
C LYS A 104 -12.22 -4.34 12.61
N TRP A 105 -12.97 -3.41 13.17
CA TRP A 105 -12.37 -2.20 13.72
C TRP A 105 -11.66 -2.52 15.04
N ARG A 106 -10.36 -2.24 15.10
CA ARG A 106 -9.60 -2.14 16.34
C ARG A 106 -9.58 -0.67 16.75
N LYS A 107 -10.17 -0.34 17.89
CA LYS A 107 -10.30 1.05 18.39
C LYS A 107 -9.59 1.21 19.73
N ASN A 108 -9.18 2.43 20.04
CA ASN A 108 -8.58 2.81 21.33
C ASN A 108 -7.37 1.97 21.73
N HIS A 109 -6.64 1.43 20.76
CA HIS A 109 -5.36 0.79 21.06
C HIS A 109 -4.32 1.87 21.34
N GLY A 110 -3.36 1.56 22.22
CA GLY A 110 -2.18 2.41 22.41
C GLY A 110 -1.40 2.57 21.09
N SER A 111 -0.47 3.52 21.04
CA SER A 111 0.36 3.74 19.84
C SER A 111 1.04 2.44 19.39
N ILE A 112 0.63 1.90 18.24
CA ILE A 112 1.29 0.74 17.62
C ILE A 112 2.45 1.23 16.77
N SER A 113 3.63 0.69 17.03
CA SER A 113 4.82 0.91 16.22
C SER A 113 4.90 -0.10 15.08
N TYR A 114 5.34 0.38 13.92
CA TYR A 114 5.56 -0.43 12.73
C TYR A 114 6.91 -0.08 12.11
N ASN A 115 7.81 -1.06 11.99
CA ASN A 115 9.11 -0.86 11.34
C ASN A 115 8.97 -0.90 9.82
N SER A 116 9.28 0.21 9.18
CA SER A 116 9.34 0.33 7.72
C SER A 116 10.65 -0.20 7.15
N PHE A 117 10.65 -0.42 5.83
CA PHE A 117 11.80 -0.88 5.06
C PHE A 117 13.05 0.00 5.27
N ASP A 118 12.88 1.32 5.27
CA ASP A 118 13.95 2.31 5.41
C ASP A 118 14.52 2.41 6.85
N GLY A 119 14.14 1.50 7.74
CA GLY A 119 14.54 1.50 9.14
C GLY A 119 13.78 2.50 10.02
N THR A 120 12.87 3.29 9.44
CA THR A 120 12.05 4.24 10.21
C THR A 120 10.90 3.53 10.93
N GLU A 121 10.56 4.04 12.11
CA GLU A 121 9.41 3.59 12.87
C GLU A 121 8.20 4.49 12.54
N CYS A 122 7.12 3.89 12.08
CA CYS A 122 5.84 4.55 11.87
C CYS A 122 4.92 4.27 13.05
N LYS A 123 4.26 5.32 13.56
CA LYS A 123 3.21 5.17 14.57
C LYS A 123 1.85 5.11 13.90
N LEU A 124 1.16 3.98 14.04
CA LEU A 124 -0.21 3.85 13.58
C LEU A 124 -1.13 4.66 14.51
N PRO A 125 -2.17 5.33 13.97
CA PRO A 125 -3.24 5.91 14.76
C PRO A 125 -3.91 4.87 15.65
N SER A 126 -4.55 5.31 16.74
CA SER A 126 -5.23 4.45 17.74
C SER A 126 -6.47 3.71 17.23
N SER A 127 -6.76 3.79 15.92
CA SER A 127 -7.83 3.07 15.26
C SER A 127 -7.44 2.60 13.86
N SER A 128 -7.72 1.33 13.58
CA SER A 128 -7.44 0.67 12.31
C SER A 128 -8.55 -0.33 11.99
N PHE A 129 -8.77 -0.58 10.70
CA PHE A 129 -9.64 -1.65 10.22
C PHE A 129 -8.79 -2.85 9.83
N GLU A 130 -8.97 -3.96 10.52
CA GLU A 130 -8.17 -5.17 10.36
C GLU A 130 -8.83 -6.12 9.38
N ILE A 131 -8.07 -6.54 8.37
CA ILE A 131 -8.45 -7.56 7.39
C ILE A 131 -7.49 -8.74 7.48
N GLN A 132 -7.94 -9.93 7.11
CA GLN A 132 -7.14 -11.15 7.16
C GLN A 132 -7.14 -11.86 5.81
N ARG A 133 -5.96 -11.95 5.19
CA ARG A 133 -5.74 -12.70 3.95
C ARG A 133 -6.02 -14.20 4.15
N ASN A 134 -6.30 -14.92 3.07
CA ASN A 134 -6.61 -16.35 3.09
C ASN A 134 -5.53 -17.25 3.74
N ASP A 135 -4.28 -16.79 3.79
CA ASP A 135 -3.17 -17.51 4.46
C ASP A 135 -3.01 -17.15 5.94
N GLY A 136 -3.93 -16.36 6.50
CA GLY A 136 -3.91 -15.89 7.88
C GLY A 136 -3.16 -14.59 8.11
N THR A 137 -2.50 -14.04 7.08
CA THR A 137 -1.77 -12.76 7.18
C THR A 137 -2.73 -11.61 7.52
N ILE A 138 -2.37 -10.82 8.54
CA ILE A 138 -3.19 -9.70 8.99
C ILE A 138 -2.69 -8.41 8.36
N ALA A 139 -3.61 -7.54 7.93
CA ALA A 139 -3.29 -6.19 7.54
C ALA A 139 -4.20 -5.16 8.21
N SER A 140 -3.58 -4.06 8.62
CA SER A 140 -4.23 -2.92 9.26
C SER A 140 -4.40 -1.80 8.26
N ILE A 141 -5.65 -1.51 7.91
CA ILE A 141 -6.03 -0.35 7.11
C ILE A 141 -6.19 0.84 8.04
N VAL A 142 -5.44 1.89 7.76
CA VAL A 142 -5.48 3.12 8.53
C VAL A 142 -6.01 4.22 7.64
N SER A 143 -7.10 4.84 8.08
CA SER A 143 -7.60 6.11 7.55
C SER A 143 -7.29 7.18 8.58
N PRO A 144 -6.34 8.08 8.32
CA PRO A 144 -5.99 9.06 9.32
C PRO A 144 -7.05 10.16 9.38
N GLU A 145 -7.53 10.48 10.58
CA GLU A 145 -8.01 11.83 10.87
C GLU A 145 -6.86 12.85 10.95
N LEU A 146 -5.61 12.38 11.12
CA LEU A 146 -4.42 13.18 11.45
C LEU A 146 -3.32 13.25 10.38
N PHE A 147 -3.24 12.31 9.44
CA PHE A 147 -2.30 12.31 8.31
C PHE A 147 -3.05 12.58 7.00
N GLU A 148 -2.68 13.68 6.34
CA GLU A 148 -3.03 14.03 4.95
C GLU A 148 -4.43 13.58 4.49
N ARG A 149 -5.40 14.49 4.58
CA ARG A 149 -6.77 14.31 4.07
C ARG A 149 -6.72 13.56 2.72
N ARG A 150 -7.23 12.32 2.70
CA ARG A 150 -7.34 11.38 1.55
C ARG A 150 -6.21 10.34 1.34
N GLY A 151 -5.43 10.03 2.37
CA GLY A 151 -4.47 8.93 2.34
C GLY A 151 -5.11 7.57 2.68
N PHE A 152 -4.93 6.58 1.81
CA PHE A 152 -5.14 5.17 2.11
C PHE A 152 -3.79 4.55 2.54
N TYR A 153 -3.76 3.97 3.74
CA TYR A 153 -2.60 3.24 4.25
C TYR A 153 -3.00 1.80 4.57
N LEU A 154 -2.16 0.86 4.14
CA LEU A 154 -2.27 -0.55 4.51
C LEU A 154 -0.90 -1.01 5.03
N PHE A 155 -0.89 -1.52 6.25
CA PHE A 155 0.26 -2.09 6.93
C PHE A 155 0.04 -3.58 7.10
N ILE A 156 0.96 -4.41 6.63
CA ILE A 156 0.83 -5.88 6.61
C ILE A 156 1.82 -6.47 7.61
N TRP A 157 1.34 -7.37 8.44
CA TRP A 157 2.13 -7.98 9.53
C TRP A 157 2.67 -9.37 9.13
N PRO A 158 3.85 -9.79 9.63
CA PRO A 158 4.74 -9.03 10.50
C PRO A 158 5.40 -7.86 9.77
N ASP A 159 5.85 -6.86 10.53
CA ASP A 159 6.54 -5.70 9.96
C ASP A 159 7.91 -6.07 9.34
N TYR A 160 8.64 -5.08 8.82
CA TYR A 160 9.91 -5.35 8.13
C TYR A 160 11.00 -5.98 9.01
N LYS A 161 10.91 -5.82 10.35
CA LYS A 161 11.82 -6.46 11.31
C LYS A 161 11.29 -7.80 11.82
N GLY A 162 10.16 -8.27 11.31
CA GLY A 162 9.53 -9.50 11.75
C GLY A 162 8.70 -9.34 13.04
N LEU A 163 8.39 -8.12 13.50
CA LEU A 163 7.50 -7.95 14.64
C LEU A 163 6.08 -8.38 14.25
N PRO A 164 5.46 -9.30 15.01
CA PRO A 164 4.15 -9.83 14.68
C PRO A 164 3.05 -8.78 14.89
N TYR A 165 1.85 -9.09 14.38
CA TYR A 165 0.65 -8.32 14.69
C TYR A 165 0.48 -8.19 16.21
N PRO A 166 0.37 -6.97 16.76
CA PRO A 166 0.25 -6.79 18.20
C PRO A 166 -1.13 -7.27 18.65
N LEU A 167 -1.17 -8.36 19.40
CA LEU A 167 -2.40 -8.80 20.07
C LEU A 167 -2.73 -7.79 21.17
N ASP A 168 -4.02 -7.47 21.35
CA ASP A 168 -4.44 -6.72 22.54
C ASP A 168 -4.01 -7.55 23.75
N THR A 169 -3.09 -7.02 24.55
CA THR A 169 -2.84 -7.57 25.87
C THR A 169 -4.10 -7.30 26.65
N ASN A 170 -4.93 -8.33 26.85
CA ASN A 170 -6.06 -8.25 27.77
C ASN A 170 -5.53 -7.62 29.07
N HIS A 171 -6.05 -6.46 29.44
CA HIS A 171 -6.02 -6.01 30.82
C HIS A 171 -6.94 -6.96 31.60
N ASN A 172 -6.44 -8.17 31.86
CA ASN A 172 -6.93 -9.00 32.94
C ASN A 172 -6.23 -8.49 34.20
N GLU A 173 -6.86 -7.51 34.85
CA GLU A 173 -6.91 -7.32 36.31
C GLU A 173 -8.00 -6.30 36.65
#